data_AF-A0A1B8AJE2-F1
#
_entry.id   AF-A0A1B8AJE2-F1
#
_cell.length_a   1.000
_cell.length_b   1.000
_cell.length_c   1.000
_cell.angle_alpha   90.00
_cell.angle_beta   90.00
_cell.angle_gamma   90.00
#
_symmetry.space_group_name_H-M   'P 1'
#
loop_
_entity.id
_entity.type
_entity.pdbx_description
1 polymer ?
#
loop_
_entity_poly.entity_id
_entity_poly.type
_entity_poly.pdbx_seq_one_letter_code
_entity_poly.pdbx_strand_id
1 'polypeptide(L)'
;MRVDIDPEGDTLLILATNQNLPVSTDTSGTVADRTEKHFLCSKKHLTLASRRAARVFSSNFKESSKQDDGLYHWNFGTAFNPEAFAIVLNVIHGKSRTVPQTLGLDLLAEVASIVDDLECSDAILIFGYRWLMSFGIFYPFPKTMDKTLAQLILVSFVLEDTNIFSLSTKLAIRHSSDTVPSFDLPIRLDIIKRIEDSRASILQDLVQKLDKLQDDLLEGRLGCSDGCRAMLLGSLLQMMKASKLYPPPEPPFSSLTLGWVIESLRYTQSPRYFGPFNDGPAGKHSGLWHMQVQPSATPAPPVKSSLSGPSSNQSHPQNNTIPRSTPGGLFGNSSVRQSAPATNAASSGPFTTSPAFTSGGLFGTPAVPQANTATVTSSQLFGGGTAPQTAVPTRSFGGLFGDSGGNTTASGSGAATTSQDMNAPQKITRHDCRLKDLIDPLVLAVEEKIQGLQLTDFPQL
;
A
#
# COMPACT_ATOMS: atom_id res chain seq x y z
N MET A 1 -20.08 -29.55 27.76
CA MET A 1 -20.36 -30.62 26.76
C MET A 1 -19.10 -31.41 26.51
N ARG A 2 -19.13 -32.74 26.57
CA ARG A 2 -17.96 -33.60 26.40
C ARG A 2 -17.90 -34.21 24.99
N VAL A 3 -16.70 -34.40 24.46
CA VAL A 3 -16.40 -35.06 23.17
C VAL A 3 -15.23 -36.02 23.38
N ASP A 4 -15.47 -37.33 23.23
CA ASP A 4 -14.43 -38.34 23.40
C ASP A 4 -13.70 -38.60 22.07
N ILE A 5 -12.55 -37.96 21.87
CA ILE A 5 -11.67 -38.20 20.71
C ILE A 5 -10.97 -39.55 20.88
N ASP A 6 -10.55 -39.83 22.12
CA ASP A 6 -10.07 -41.14 22.55
C ASP A 6 -10.88 -41.59 23.78
N PRO A 7 -11.79 -42.58 23.65
CA PRO A 7 -12.62 -43.06 24.77
C PRO A 7 -11.81 -43.65 25.93
N GLU A 8 -10.64 -44.21 25.64
CA GLU A 8 -9.67 -44.74 26.63
C GLU A 8 -8.61 -43.67 26.99
N GLY A 9 -8.88 -42.41 26.71
CA GLY A 9 -7.99 -41.28 26.97
C GLY A 9 -7.81 -40.97 28.45
N ASP A 10 -6.64 -40.46 28.81
CA ASP A 10 -6.25 -40.09 30.17
C ASP A 10 -6.15 -38.57 30.39
N THR A 11 -6.48 -37.78 29.36
CA THR A 11 -6.27 -36.32 29.32
C THR A 11 -7.54 -35.61 28.87
N LEU A 12 -7.97 -34.61 29.64
CA LEU A 12 -9.10 -33.74 29.37
C LEU A 12 -8.61 -32.35 28.93
N LEU A 13 -8.84 -32.02 27.66
CA LEU A 13 -8.57 -30.69 27.12
C LEU A 13 -9.82 -29.83 27.25
N ILE A 14 -9.69 -28.62 27.80
CA ILE A 14 -10.82 -27.77 28.19
C ILE A 14 -10.82 -26.47 27.38
N LEU A 15 -11.89 -26.22 26.62
CA LEU A 15 -12.20 -24.93 26.00
C LEU A 15 -13.47 -24.35 26.63
N ALA A 16 -13.45 -23.07 27.00
CA ALA A 16 -14.63 -22.31 27.37
C ALA A 16 -15.24 -21.66 26.12
N THR A 17 -16.57 -21.73 25.97
CA THR A 17 -17.29 -21.03 24.90
C THR A 17 -18.17 -19.93 25.47
N ASN A 18 -18.01 -18.72 24.94
CA ASN A 18 -18.85 -17.59 25.29
C ASN A 18 -20.18 -17.70 24.53
N GLN A 19 -21.24 -18.16 25.19
CA GLN A 19 -22.58 -18.09 24.61
C GLN A 19 -23.15 -16.69 24.79
N ASN A 20 -23.29 -15.95 23.68
CA ASN A 20 -24.15 -14.77 23.64
C ASN A 20 -25.62 -15.22 23.66
N LEU A 21 -26.16 -15.52 24.85
CA LEU A 21 -27.61 -15.62 25.01
C LEU A 21 -28.24 -14.26 24.66
N PRO A 22 -29.40 -14.24 23.97
CA PRO A 22 -30.18 -13.02 23.84
C PRO A 22 -30.60 -12.55 25.24
N VAL A 23 -30.48 -11.25 25.50
CA VAL A 23 -30.79 -10.66 26.81
C VAL A 23 -32.30 -10.73 27.06
N SER A 24 -32.73 -11.72 27.83
CA SER A 24 -33.96 -11.63 28.61
C SER A 24 -33.76 -10.55 29.67
N THR A 25 -34.53 -9.47 29.58
CA THR A 25 -34.51 -8.41 30.57
C THR A 25 -35.18 -8.88 31.87
N ASP A 26 -34.39 -9.17 32.90
CA ASP A 26 -34.79 -8.94 34.28
C ASP A 26 -33.60 -8.70 35.21
N THR A 27 -33.84 -7.99 36.32
CA THR A 27 -32.76 -7.31 37.05
C THR A 27 -32.12 -8.18 38.15
N SER A 28 -31.00 -8.84 37.84
CA SER A 28 -29.96 -9.22 38.82
C SER A 28 -28.63 -9.61 38.14
N GLY A 29 -27.52 -9.43 38.87
CA GLY A 29 -26.15 -9.43 38.36
C GLY A 29 -25.78 -10.47 37.30
N THR A 30 -25.33 -9.98 36.14
CA THR A 30 -24.94 -10.77 34.96
C THR A 30 -23.66 -11.57 35.17
N VAL A 31 -23.76 -12.72 35.84
CA VAL A 31 -22.76 -13.79 35.72
C VAL A 31 -22.94 -14.42 34.34
N ALA A 32 -22.02 -14.18 33.42
CA ALA A 32 -22.03 -14.85 32.11
C ALA A 32 -21.77 -16.35 32.30
N ASP A 33 -22.75 -17.19 31.95
CA ASP A 33 -22.63 -18.65 32.04
C ASP A 33 -21.66 -19.18 30.98
N ARG A 34 -20.39 -19.39 31.40
CA ARG A 34 -19.32 -19.86 30.53
C ARG A 34 -19.45 -21.37 30.33
N THR A 35 -20.19 -21.77 29.32
CA THR A 35 -20.31 -23.18 28.93
C THR A 35 -18.94 -23.74 28.51
N GLU A 36 -18.47 -24.81 29.16
CA GLU A 36 -17.24 -25.47 28.74
C GLU A 36 -17.50 -26.62 27.76
N LYS A 37 -16.59 -26.80 26.80
CA LYS A 37 -16.46 -27.97 25.93
C LYS A 37 -15.18 -28.72 26.30
N HIS A 38 -15.34 -29.99 26.65
CA HIS A 38 -14.26 -30.86 27.11
C HIS A 38 -13.97 -31.93 26.07
N PHE A 39 -12.69 -32.23 25.82
CA PHE A 39 -12.26 -33.25 24.87
C PHE A 39 -11.42 -34.30 25.60
N LEU A 40 -11.88 -35.56 25.61
CA LEU A 40 -11.07 -36.67 26.13
C LEU A 40 -10.10 -37.15 25.04
N CYS A 41 -8.82 -37.19 25.40
CA CYS A 41 -7.69 -37.47 24.54
C CYS A 41 -6.65 -38.34 25.26
N SER A 42 -5.74 -38.95 24.51
CA SER A 42 -4.59 -39.65 25.08
C SER A 42 -3.38 -38.71 25.19
N LYS A 43 -2.82 -38.59 26.40
CA LYS A 43 -1.52 -37.94 26.66
C LYS A 43 -0.47 -38.42 25.68
N LYS A 44 -0.42 -39.73 25.42
CA LYS A 44 0.59 -40.36 24.54
C LYS A 44 0.49 -39.85 23.10
N HIS A 45 -0.71 -39.79 22.52
CA HIS A 45 -0.93 -39.26 21.17
C HIS A 45 -0.57 -37.76 21.11
N LEU A 46 -1.01 -36.97 22.11
CA LEU A 46 -0.67 -35.55 22.22
C LEU A 46 0.85 -35.32 22.31
N THR A 47 1.55 -35.98 23.23
CA THR A 47 3.01 -35.81 23.43
C THR A 47 3.85 -36.34 22.27
N LEU A 48 3.31 -37.23 21.43
CA LEU A 48 4.00 -37.73 20.24
C LEU A 48 3.89 -36.77 19.06
N ALA A 49 2.75 -36.07 18.92
CA ALA A 49 2.45 -35.21 17.79
C ALA A 49 2.70 -33.71 18.03
N SER A 50 2.70 -33.25 19.28
CA SER A 50 2.77 -31.83 19.66
C SER A 50 3.99 -31.57 20.56
N ARG A 51 4.89 -30.68 20.11
CA ARG A 51 6.09 -30.30 20.88
C ARG A 51 5.75 -29.40 22.08
N ARG A 52 4.64 -28.64 22.02
CA ARG A 52 4.07 -27.97 23.19
C ARG A 52 3.53 -28.97 24.21
N ALA A 53 2.75 -29.96 23.79
CA ALA A 53 2.23 -31.00 24.69
C ALA A 53 3.36 -31.81 25.35
N ALA A 54 4.38 -32.19 24.59
CA ALA A 54 5.57 -32.89 25.10
C ALA A 54 6.26 -32.12 26.24
N ARG A 55 6.44 -30.79 26.09
CA ARG A 55 7.01 -29.93 27.12
C ARG A 55 6.08 -29.77 28.33
N VAL A 56 4.80 -29.46 28.10
CA VAL A 56 3.80 -29.28 29.18
C VAL A 56 3.70 -30.54 30.05
N PHE A 57 3.48 -31.70 29.45
CA PHE A 57 3.23 -32.95 30.17
C PHE A 57 4.47 -33.65 30.75
N SER A 58 5.68 -33.14 30.48
CA SER A 58 6.95 -33.61 31.05
C SER A 58 7.56 -32.66 32.10
N SER A 59 6.88 -31.54 32.37
CA SER A 59 7.32 -30.49 33.31
C SER A 59 6.72 -30.65 34.71
N ASN A 60 6.98 -29.70 35.61
CA ASN A 60 6.34 -29.58 36.92
C ASN A 60 5.07 -28.68 36.91
N PHE A 61 4.44 -28.44 35.74
CA PHE A 61 3.17 -27.71 35.66
C PHE A 61 1.99 -28.51 36.21
N LYS A 62 0.85 -27.86 36.53
CA LYS A 62 -0.35 -28.53 37.07
C LYS A 62 -0.86 -29.60 36.09
N GLU A 63 -0.78 -29.28 34.80
CA GLU A 63 -1.15 -30.08 33.64
C GLU A 63 -0.41 -31.43 33.57
N SER A 64 0.80 -31.54 34.14
CA SER A 64 1.57 -32.79 34.14
C SER A 64 1.14 -33.77 35.24
N SER A 65 0.28 -33.34 36.17
CA SER A 65 -0.29 -34.13 37.26
C SER A 65 -1.77 -34.46 37.00
N LYS A 66 -2.23 -35.60 37.54
CA LYS A 66 -3.65 -35.96 37.50
C LYS A 66 -4.43 -35.21 38.59
N GLN A 67 -5.67 -34.81 38.28
CA GLN A 67 -6.62 -34.29 39.27
C GLN A 67 -7.42 -35.44 39.92
N ASP A 68 -8.34 -35.10 40.84
CA ASP A 68 -9.10 -36.07 41.65
C ASP A 68 -9.98 -37.03 40.84
N ASP A 69 -10.29 -36.70 39.58
CA ASP A 69 -10.99 -37.56 38.61
C ASP A 69 -10.08 -38.59 37.92
N GLY A 70 -8.77 -38.56 38.21
CA GLY A 70 -7.77 -39.44 37.61
C GLY A 70 -7.36 -39.04 36.19
N LEU A 71 -7.70 -37.85 35.70
CA LEU A 71 -7.29 -37.34 34.38
C LEU A 71 -6.22 -36.25 34.51
N TYR A 72 -5.37 -36.10 33.50
CA TYR A 72 -4.61 -34.86 33.28
C TYR A 72 -5.56 -33.80 32.72
N HIS A 73 -5.46 -32.55 33.17
CA HIS A 73 -6.32 -31.46 32.68
C HIS A 73 -5.46 -30.36 32.07
N TRP A 74 -5.84 -29.87 30.89
CA TRP A 74 -5.15 -28.76 30.23
C TRP A 74 -6.19 -27.78 29.68
N ASN A 75 -6.21 -26.56 30.22
CA ASN A 75 -7.23 -25.55 29.93
C ASN A 75 -6.69 -24.49 28.96
N PHE A 76 -7.43 -24.27 27.87
CA PHE A 76 -7.11 -23.35 26.78
C PHE A 76 -7.99 -22.09 26.83
N GLY A 77 -8.85 -21.94 27.83
CA GLY A 77 -9.78 -20.81 27.96
C GLY A 77 -10.65 -20.66 26.72
N THR A 78 -10.80 -19.43 26.24
CA THR A 78 -11.56 -19.11 25.01
C THR A 78 -10.64 -18.98 23.78
N ALA A 79 -9.43 -19.56 23.79
CA ALA A 79 -8.41 -19.27 22.79
C ALA A 79 -8.73 -19.77 21.36
N PHE A 80 -9.51 -20.86 21.23
CA PHE A 80 -9.66 -21.57 19.96
C PHE A 80 -11.10 -21.90 19.58
N ASN A 81 -11.36 -21.88 18.26
CA ASN A 81 -12.58 -22.41 17.68
C ASN A 81 -12.77 -23.91 18.04
N PRO A 82 -13.89 -24.30 18.68
CA PRO A 82 -14.05 -25.68 19.16
C PRO A 82 -14.42 -26.72 18.10
N GLU A 83 -14.54 -26.34 16.82
CA GLU A 83 -14.60 -27.25 15.66
C GLU A 83 -13.19 -27.48 15.10
N ALA A 84 -12.43 -26.42 14.85
CA ALA A 84 -11.03 -26.50 14.42
C ALA A 84 -10.17 -27.33 15.40
N PHE A 85 -10.37 -27.13 16.71
CA PHE A 85 -9.71 -27.91 17.76
C PHE A 85 -10.08 -29.40 17.68
N ALA A 86 -11.35 -29.73 17.37
CA ALA A 86 -11.77 -31.10 17.16
C ALA A 86 -11.10 -31.74 15.91
N ILE A 87 -10.90 -30.97 14.84
CA ILE A 87 -10.23 -31.42 13.62
C ILE A 87 -8.76 -31.78 13.92
N VAL A 88 -8.00 -30.86 14.55
CA VAL A 88 -6.60 -31.09 14.92
C VAL A 88 -6.45 -32.31 15.84
N LEU A 89 -7.30 -32.43 16.86
CA LEU A 89 -7.27 -33.58 17.77
C LEU A 89 -7.60 -34.91 17.08
N ASN A 90 -8.55 -34.93 16.13
CA ASN A 90 -8.85 -36.12 15.35
C ASN A 90 -7.68 -36.54 14.44
N VAL A 91 -6.92 -35.58 13.89
CA VAL A 91 -5.68 -35.88 13.14
C VAL A 91 -4.63 -36.48 14.06
N ILE A 92 -4.35 -35.85 15.22
CA ILE A 92 -3.37 -36.34 16.22
C ILE A 92 -3.69 -37.77 16.70
N HIS A 93 -4.96 -38.14 16.80
CA HIS A 93 -5.41 -39.48 17.22
C HIS A 93 -5.67 -40.44 16.05
N GLY A 94 -5.21 -40.12 14.83
CA GLY A 94 -5.32 -40.98 13.65
C GLY A 94 -6.74 -41.26 13.17
N LYS A 95 -7.73 -40.45 13.56
CA LYS A 95 -9.17 -40.64 13.30
C LYS A 95 -9.56 -40.16 11.90
N SER A 96 -8.73 -40.43 10.89
CA SER A 96 -8.74 -39.82 9.54
C SER A 96 -10.08 -39.86 8.77
N ARG A 97 -11.01 -40.75 9.14
CA ARG A 97 -12.38 -40.80 8.58
C ARG A 97 -13.31 -39.69 9.07
N THR A 98 -13.00 -39.06 10.20
CA THR A 98 -13.74 -37.92 10.78
C THR A 98 -13.22 -36.57 10.30
N VAL A 99 -12.02 -36.55 9.70
CA VAL A 99 -11.34 -35.33 9.27
C VAL A 99 -11.92 -34.85 7.94
N PRO A 100 -12.38 -33.59 7.82
CA PRO A 100 -12.92 -33.05 6.58
C PRO A 100 -11.94 -33.14 5.41
N GLN A 101 -12.44 -33.44 4.21
CA GLN A 101 -11.60 -33.59 3.01
C GLN A 101 -11.25 -32.24 2.35
N THR A 102 -12.01 -31.20 2.67
CA THR A 102 -11.80 -29.80 2.29
C THR A 102 -12.18 -28.92 3.48
N LEU A 103 -11.61 -27.71 3.56
CA LEU A 103 -11.94 -26.69 4.56
C LEU A 103 -12.11 -25.34 3.87
N GLY A 104 -13.03 -24.51 4.38
CA GLY A 104 -13.08 -23.09 4.03
C GLY A 104 -11.94 -22.31 4.69
N LEU A 105 -11.50 -21.20 4.09
CA LEU A 105 -10.30 -20.48 4.54
C LEU A 105 -10.36 -20.02 6.01
N ASP A 106 -11.52 -19.57 6.49
CA ASP A 106 -11.71 -19.23 7.90
C ASP A 106 -11.42 -20.40 8.84
N LEU A 107 -12.02 -21.56 8.58
CA LEU A 107 -11.83 -22.76 9.42
C LEU A 107 -10.41 -23.35 9.25
N LEU A 108 -9.79 -23.20 8.08
CA LEU A 108 -8.39 -23.58 7.85
C LEU A 108 -7.42 -22.65 8.61
N ALA A 109 -7.73 -21.36 8.73
CA ALA A 109 -6.95 -20.41 9.53
C ALA A 109 -7.09 -20.68 11.04
N GLU A 110 -8.29 -21.01 11.53
CA GLU A 110 -8.51 -21.49 12.90
C GLU A 110 -7.69 -22.77 13.17
N VAL A 111 -7.67 -23.72 12.23
CA VAL A 111 -6.83 -24.92 12.32
C VAL A 111 -5.34 -24.53 12.36
N ALA A 112 -4.87 -23.64 11.48
CA ALA A 112 -3.48 -23.19 11.48
C ALA A 112 -3.06 -22.54 12.81
N SER A 113 -3.89 -21.67 13.40
CA SER A 113 -3.64 -21.06 14.72
C SER A 113 -3.43 -22.10 15.84
N ILE A 114 -4.15 -23.22 15.78
CA ILE A 114 -4.05 -24.32 16.75
C ILE A 114 -2.81 -25.18 16.49
N VAL A 115 -2.43 -25.35 15.22
CA VAL A 115 -1.26 -26.15 14.81
C VAL A 115 0.06 -25.42 15.09
N ASP A 116 0.05 -24.09 15.02
CA ASP A 116 1.15 -23.21 15.46
C ASP A 116 1.32 -23.29 16.99
N ASP A 117 0.26 -23.02 17.78
CA ASP A 117 0.31 -23.13 19.25
C ASP A 117 0.74 -24.52 19.73
N LEU A 118 0.15 -25.59 19.18
CA LEU A 118 0.50 -26.95 19.57
C LEU A 118 1.86 -27.41 18.99
N GLU A 119 2.50 -26.65 18.12
CA GLU A 119 3.76 -27.00 17.44
C GLU A 119 3.69 -28.40 16.80
N CYS A 120 2.65 -28.65 16.00
CA CYS A 120 2.27 -29.98 15.50
C CYS A 120 2.09 -30.08 13.97
N SER A 121 2.81 -29.28 13.19
CA SER A 121 2.73 -29.25 11.71
C SER A 121 2.93 -30.63 11.06
N ASP A 122 3.93 -31.40 11.52
CA ASP A 122 4.23 -32.77 11.05
C ASP A 122 3.00 -33.70 11.02
N ALA A 123 2.18 -33.65 12.07
CA ALA A 123 0.99 -34.50 12.18
C ALA A 123 -0.10 -34.11 11.16
N ILE A 124 -0.12 -32.85 10.73
CA ILE A 124 -1.15 -32.23 9.91
C ILE A 124 -0.77 -32.26 8.43
N LEU A 125 0.52 -32.28 8.09
CA LEU A 125 1.12 -32.17 6.76
C LEU A 125 0.30 -32.79 5.61
N ILE A 126 -0.12 -34.05 5.74
CA ILE A 126 -0.89 -34.79 4.71
C ILE A 126 -2.27 -34.16 4.46
N PHE A 127 -2.94 -33.70 5.52
CA PHE A 127 -4.23 -33.01 5.43
C PHE A 127 -4.05 -31.55 5.01
N GLY A 128 -3.03 -30.87 5.52
CA GLY A 128 -2.67 -29.49 5.14
C GLY A 128 -2.47 -29.34 3.64
N TYR A 129 -1.66 -30.21 3.03
CA TYR A 129 -1.47 -30.26 1.58
C TYR A 129 -2.80 -30.45 0.83
N ARG A 130 -3.66 -31.39 1.28
CA ARG A 130 -4.98 -31.62 0.68
C ARG A 130 -5.89 -30.41 0.76
N TRP A 131 -5.93 -29.71 1.90
CA TRP A 131 -6.76 -28.52 2.08
C TRP A 131 -6.24 -27.32 1.26
N LEU A 132 -4.92 -27.15 1.13
CA LEU A 132 -4.32 -26.07 0.36
C LEU A 132 -4.47 -26.19 -1.16
N MET A 133 -4.79 -27.38 -1.70
CA MET A 133 -5.12 -27.54 -3.13
C MET A 133 -6.24 -26.60 -3.61
N SER A 134 -7.18 -26.22 -2.74
CA SER A 134 -8.26 -25.27 -3.07
C SER A 134 -7.82 -23.80 -3.15
N PHE A 135 -6.60 -23.48 -2.70
CA PHE A 135 -6.06 -22.12 -2.57
C PHE A 135 -4.82 -21.87 -3.46
N GLY A 136 -4.49 -22.81 -4.35
CA GLY A 136 -3.37 -22.73 -5.29
C GLY A 136 -3.61 -21.81 -6.51
N ILE A 137 -2.96 -22.15 -7.63
CA ILE A 137 -2.79 -21.30 -8.84
C ILE A 137 -4.08 -20.62 -9.36
N PHE A 138 -5.24 -21.26 -9.24
CA PHE A 138 -6.52 -20.74 -9.75
C PHE A 138 -7.35 -19.96 -8.72
N TYR A 139 -6.86 -19.81 -7.48
CA TYR A 139 -7.56 -19.06 -6.45
C TYR A 139 -7.52 -17.54 -6.73
N PRO A 140 -8.64 -16.80 -6.59
CA PRO A 140 -8.67 -15.36 -6.83
C PRO A 140 -8.09 -14.59 -5.62
N PHE A 141 -6.75 -14.50 -5.56
CA PHE A 141 -6.05 -13.77 -4.49
C PHE A 141 -6.50 -12.29 -4.38
N PRO A 142 -6.64 -11.76 -3.15
CA PRO A 142 -6.95 -10.35 -2.92
C PRO A 142 -5.95 -9.37 -3.54
N LYS A 143 -6.43 -8.17 -3.88
CA LYS A 143 -5.60 -7.03 -4.35
C LYS A 143 -5.53 -5.93 -3.29
N THR A 144 -5.65 -6.34 -2.03
CA THR A 144 -5.83 -5.53 -0.82
C THR A 144 -5.25 -6.30 0.36
N MET A 145 -4.68 -5.59 1.34
CA MET A 145 -4.31 -6.21 2.61
C MET A 145 -5.57 -6.38 3.47
N ASP A 146 -6.23 -7.52 3.35
CA ASP A 146 -7.45 -7.88 4.08
C ASP A 146 -7.29 -9.19 4.88
N LYS A 147 -8.35 -9.58 5.61
CA LYS A 147 -8.36 -10.81 6.42
C LYS A 147 -8.04 -12.04 5.56
N THR A 148 -8.58 -12.12 4.35
CA THR A 148 -8.34 -13.22 3.40
C THR A 148 -6.86 -13.35 3.08
N LEU A 149 -6.17 -12.23 2.80
CA LEU A 149 -4.74 -12.24 2.52
C LEU A 149 -3.91 -12.60 3.75
N ALA A 150 -4.28 -12.10 4.93
CA ALA A 150 -3.64 -12.45 6.20
C ALA A 150 -3.80 -13.94 6.54
N GLN A 151 -5.00 -14.51 6.32
CA GLN A 151 -5.26 -15.94 6.46
C GLN A 151 -4.39 -16.76 5.51
N LEU A 152 -4.26 -16.35 4.24
CA LEU A 152 -3.39 -17.01 3.27
C LEU A 152 -1.91 -17.01 3.70
N ILE A 153 -1.42 -15.91 4.29
CA ILE A 153 -0.07 -15.86 4.88
C ILE A 153 0.05 -16.85 6.05
N LEU A 154 -0.91 -16.87 6.99
CA LEU A 154 -0.89 -17.79 8.14
C LEU A 154 -0.91 -19.26 7.70
N VAL A 155 -1.89 -19.68 6.90
CA VAL A 155 -2.08 -21.10 6.56
C VAL A 155 -0.93 -21.63 5.71
N SER A 156 -0.34 -20.81 4.84
CA SER A 156 0.80 -21.22 4.01
C SER A 156 2.12 -21.21 4.78
N PHE A 157 2.25 -20.37 5.80
CA PHE A 157 3.37 -20.44 6.74
C PHE A 157 3.31 -21.73 7.60
N VAL A 158 2.19 -21.96 8.29
CA VAL A 158 2.05 -23.07 9.26
C VAL A 158 1.98 -24.44 8.58
N LEU A 159 1.47 -24.52 7.34
CA LEU A 159 1.39 -25.75 6.55
C LEU A 159 2.46 -25.84 5.45
N GLU A 160 3.45 -24.95 5.50
CA GLU A 160 4.70 -24.97 4.72
C GLU A 160 4.58 -24.89 3.19
N ASP A 161 3.46 -24.35 2.65
CA ASP A 161 3.33 -24.08 1.21
C ASP A 161 4.07 -22.82 0.79
N THR A 162 5.29 -23.03 0.28
CA THR A 162 6.16 -21.97 -0.21
C THR A 162 5.54 -21.13 -1.34
N ASN A 163 4.65 -21.68 -2.17
CA ASN A 163 4.06 -20.95 -3.31
C ASN A 163 2.98 -19.97 -2.83
N ILE A 164 2.07 -20.44 -1.98
CA ILE A 164 1.02 -19.59 -1.39
C ILE A 164 1.66 -18.57 -0.44
N PHE A 165 2.70 -18.94 0.31
CA PHE A 165 3.43 -18.01 1.19
C PHE A 165 4.12 -16.90 0.39
N SER A 166 4.88 -17.26 -0.64
CA SER A 166 5.55 -16.27 -1.49
C SER A 166 4.53 -15.36 -2.21
N LEU A 167 3.46 -15.91 -2.78
CA LEU A 167 2.45 -15.12 -3.49
C LEU A 167 1.66 -14.19 -2.57
N SER A 168 1.21 -14.67 -1.41
CA SER A 168 0.44 -13.86 -0.44
C SER A 168 1.30 -12.74 0.17
N THR A 169 2.54 -13.04 0.56
CA THR A 169 3.46 -12.02 1.08
C THR A 169 3.88 -11.00 0.00
N LYS A 170 4.07 -11.41 -1.26
CA LYS A 170 4.31 -10.51 -2.42
C LYS A 170 3.15 -9.51 -2.60
N LEU A 171 1.92 -9.97 -2.43
CA LEU A 171 0.73 -9.12 -2.49
C LEU A 171 0.63 -8.19 -1.26
N ALA A 172 0.95 -8.68 -0.07
CA ALA A 172 0.98 -7.84 1.14
C ALA A 172 2.04 -6.72 1.03
N ILE A 173 3.23 -7.00 0.49
CA ILE A 173 4.26 -5.99 0.18
C ILE A 173 3.72 -4.96 -0.82
N ARG A 174 2.97 -5.38 -1.85
CA ARG A 174 2.40 -4.47 -2.85
C ARG A 174 1.25 -3.60 -2.30
N HIS A 175 0.42 -4.14 -1.42
CA HIS A 175 -0.90 -3.59 -1.08
C HIS A 175 -1.09 -3.10 0.37
N SER A 176 -0.12 -3.31 1.27
CA SER A 176 -0.06 -2.63 2.57
C SER A 176 0.37 -1.16 2.41
N SER A 177 -0.06 -0.28 3.33
CA SER A 177 0.24 1.16 3.33
C SER A 177 1.04 1.64 4.53
N ASP A 178 0.91 0.92 5.65
CA ASP A 178 1.37 1.26 7.00
C ASP A 178 1.76 -0.05 7.71
N THR A 179 1.50 -0.18 9.01
CA THR A 179 1.59 -1.47 9.73
C THR A 179 0.68 -2.52 9.07
N VAL A 180 1.17 -3.74 8.91
CA VAL A 180 0.39 -4.85 8.33
C VAL A 180 -0.59 -5.39 9.38
N PRO A 181 -1.91 -5.26 9.18
CA PRO A 181 -2.89 -5.81 10.11
C PRO A 181 -2.87 -7.34 10.11
N SER A 182 -2.74 -7.95 11.30
CA SER A 182 -2.85 -9.40 11.48
C SER A 182 -4.29 -9.91 11.51
N PHE A 183 -5.28 -9.03 11.73
CA PHE A 183 -6.70 -9.40 11.92
C PHE A 183 -6.89 -10.45 13.04
N ASP A 184 -6.20 -10.24 14.16
CA ASP A 184 -6.18 -11.11 15.35
C ASP A 184 -5.63 -12.54 15.10
N LEU A 185 -5.05 -12.80 13.94
CA LEU A 185 -4.35 -14.05 13.61
C LEU A 185 -2.94 -14.10 14.23
N PRO A 186 -2.43 -15.28 14.64
CA PRO A 186 -1.07 -15.46 15.15
C PRO A 186 0.01 -15.45 14.05
N ILE A 187 -0.02 -14.45 13.16
CA ILE A 187 1.05 -14.26 12.18
C ILE A 187 2.30 -13.75 12.92
N ARG A 188 3.43 -14.43 12.73
CA ARG A 188 4.69 -14.05 13.39
C ARG A 188 5.10 -12.61 13.07
N LEU A 189 5.57 -11.91 14.10
CA LEU A 189 5.95 -10.50 14.02
C LEU A 189 7.17 -10.25 13.11
N ASP A 190 8.03 -11.24 12.88
CA ASP A 190 9.16 -11.16 11.95
C ASP A 190 8.71 -11.20 10.48
N ILE A 191 7.72 -12.03 10.14
CA ILE A 191 7.07 -12.04 8.81
C ILE A 191 6.42 -10.68 8.52
N ILE A 192 5.67 -10.15 9.50
CA ILE A 192 5.04 -8.81 9.42
C ILE A 192 6.09 -7.72 9.15
N LYS A 193 7.15 -7.65 9.98
CA LYS A 193 8.24 -6.68 9.80
C LYS A 193 8.92 -6.83 8.44
N ARG A 194 9.20 -8.06 8.00
CA ARG A 194 9.87 -8.31 6.72
C ARG A 194 9.02 -7.86 5.52
N ILE A 195 7.68 -7.89 5.61
CA ILE A 195 6.76 -7.28 4.63
C ILE A 195 6.91 -5.75 4.65
N GLU A 196 6.86 -5.13 5.82
CA GLU A 196 6.97 -3.67 6.03
C GLU A 196 8.32 -3.11 5.54
N ASP A 197 9.42 -3.74 5.95
CA ASP A 197 10.80 -3.42 5.54
C ASP A 197 10.97 -3.53 4.02
N SER A 198 10.37 -4.56 3.40
CA SER A 198 10.41 -4.74 1.94
C SER A 198 9.65 -3.61 1.23
N ARG A 199 8.45 -3.26 1.70
CA ARG A 199 7.67 -2.14 1.15
C ARG A 199 8.44 -0.82 1.27
N ALA A 200 8.98 -0.53 2.46
CA ALA A 200 9.71 0.70 2.72
C ALA A 200 11.02 0.80 1.91
N SER A 201 11.78 -0.29 1.79
CA SER A 201 13.02 -0.33 0.99
C SER A 201 12.76 -0.07 -0.50
N ILE A 202 11.70 -0.64 -1.08
CA ILE A 202 11.34 -0.44 -2.49
C ILE A 202 10.83 1.00 -2.72
N LEU A 203 10.05 1.57 -1.80
CA LEU A 203 9.62 2.97 -1.87
C LEU A 203 10.81 3.93 -1.74
N GLN A 204 11.78 3.64 -0.87
CA GLN A 204 12.98 4.46 -0.69
C GLN A 204 13.86 4.50 -1.95
N ASP A 205 14.08 3.35 -2.60
CA ASP A 205 14.80 3.22 -3.87
C ASP A 205 14.09 3.97 -5.02
N LEU A 206 12.75 3.91 -5.07
CA LEU A 206 11.96 4.67 -6.04
C LEU A 206 12.08 6.19 -5.82
N VAL A 207 11.95 6.66 -4.58
CA VAL A 207 12.11 8.09 -4.26
C VAL A 207 13.50 8.59 -4.65
N GLN A 208 14.56 7.86 -4.29
CA GLN A 208 15.95 8.21 -4.67
C GLN A 208 16.16 8.25 -6.20
N LYS A 209 15.51 7.36 -6.96
CA LYS A 209 15.59 7.36 -8.43
C LYS A 209 14.83 8.54 -9.07
N LEU A 210 13.71 8.97 -8.49
CA LEU A 210 12.95 10.12 -8.96
C LEU A 210 13.65 11.44 -8.60
N ASP A 211 14.27 11.52 -7.43
CA ASP A 211 15.08 12.66 -6.99
C ASP A 211 16.32 12.81 -7.89
N LYS A 212 17.04 11.71 -8.18
CA LYS A 212 18.10 11.72 -9.20
C LYS A 212 17.60 12.15 -10.59
N LEU A 213 16.39 11.74 -10.98
CA LEU A 213 15.82 12.13 -12.27
C LEU A 213 15.52 13.64 -12.35
N GLN A 214 15.18 14.25 -11.22
CA GLN A 214 15.03 15.70 -11.06
C GLN A 214 16.37 16.41 -11.23
N ASP A 215 17.43 15.94 -10.56
CA ASP A 215 18.79 16.48 -10.70
C ASP A 215 19.35 16.32 -12.12
N ASP A 216 19.17 15.15 -12.73
CA ASP A 216 19.59 14.87 -14.11
C ASP A 216 18.90 15.82 -15.13
N LEU A 217 17.69 16.32 -14.83
CA LEU A 217 16.99 17.34 -15.63
C LEU A 217 17.43 18.78 -15.30
N LEU A 218 17.71 19.09 -14.03
CA LEU A 218 18.21 20.40 -13.60
C LEU A 218 19.62 20.68 -14.13
N GLU A 219 20.53 19.72 -14.00
CA GLU A 219 21.94 19.81 -14.43
C GLU A 219 22.15 19.60 -15.94
N GLY A 220 21.08 19.37 -16.71
CA GLY A 220 21.16 19.26 -18.17
C GLY A 220 21.65 17.91 -18.72
N ARG A 221 21.78 16.88 -17.88
CA ARG A 221 22.14 15.52 -18.32
C ARG A 221 21.03 14.86 -19.15
N LEU A 222 19.77 15.20 -18.90
CA LEU A 222 18.59 14.71 -19.62
C LEU A 222 17.85 15.80 -20.41
N GLY A 223 16.93 15.37 -21.26
CA GLY A 223 16.21 16.22 -22.21
C GLY A 223 16.97 16.49 -23.52
N CYS A 224 16.67 17.61 -24.18
CA CYS A 224 17.31 18.02 -25.43
C CYS A 224 17.51 19.54 -25.60
N SER A 225 16.76 20.35 -24.87
CA SER A 225 16.89 21.81 -24.80
C SER A 225 16.32 22.34 -23.48
N ASP A 226 16.55 23.61 -23.17
CA ASP A 226 16.16 24.23 -21.90
C ASP A 226 14.65 24.22 -21.69
N GLY A 227 13.87 24.59 -22.71
CA GLY A 227 12.41 24.52 -22.67
C GLY A 227 11.89 23.07 -22.57
N CYS A 228 12.56 22.12 -23.21
CA CYS A 228 12.24 20.70 -23.06
C CYS A 228 12.53 20.20 -21.63
N ARG A 229 13.65 20.59 -21.00
CA ARG A 229 13.96 20.22 -19.61
C ARG A 229 12.96 20.82 -18.64
N ALA A 230 12.59 22.09 -18.81
CA ALA A 230 11.55 22.74 -18.00
C ALA A 230 10.18 22.03 -18.11
N MET A 231 9.79 21.61 -19.32
CA MET A 231 8.57 20.81 -19.54
C MET A 231 8.64 19.44 -18.83
N LEU A 232 9.74 18.72 -18.97
CA LEU A 232 9.92 17.40 -18.37
C LEU A 232 9.95 17.48 -16.84
N LEU A 233 10.67 18.46 -16.28
CA LEU A 233 10.77 18.72 -14.85
C LEU A 233 9.41 19.13 -14.25
N GLY A 234 8.68 20.04 -14.89
CA GLY A 234 7.33 20.43 -14.46
C GLY A 234 6.35 19.25 -14.47
N SER A 235 6.46 18.39 -15.49
CA SER A 235 5.65 17.16 -15.60
C SER A 235 6.03 16.12 -14.53
N LEU A 236 7.33 15.98 -14.23
CA LEU A 236 7.86 15.10 -13.18
C LEU A 236 7.35 15.53 -11.80
N LEU A 237 7.47 16.81 -11.46
CA LEU A 237 6.99 17.36 -10.19
C LEU A 237 5.46 17.24 -10.04
N GLN A 238 4.69 17.45 -11.11
CA GLN A 238 3.24 17.25 -11.10
C GLN A 238 2.86 15.77 -10.86
N MET A 239 3.55 14.84 -11.53
CA MET A 239 3.38 13.41 -11.30
C MET A 239 3.77 13.01 -9.88
N MET A 240 4.94 13.40 -9.39
CA MET A 240 5.38 13.08 -8.02
C MET A 240 4.40 13.65 -7.00
N LYS A 241 3.84 14.84 -7.25
CA LYS A 241 2.81 15.42 -6.38
C LYS A 241 1.51 14.62 -6.39
N ALA A 242 1.05 14.16 -7.55
CA ALA A 242 -0.12 13.30 -7.68
C ALA A 242 0.10 11.92 -7.01
N SER A 243 1.31 11.36 -7.13
CA SER A 243 1.75 10.11 -6.48
C SER A 243 2.14 10.28 -5.00
N LYS A 244 1.89 11.44 -4.36
CA LYS A 244 2.28 11.79 -2.97
C LYS A 244 3.80 11.67 -2.69
N LEU A 245 4.65 11.62 -3.71
CA LEU A 245 6.11 11.58 -3.61
C LEU A 245 6.77 12.98 -3.64
N TYR A 246 5.97 14.08 -3.60
CA TYR A 246 6.48 15.45 -3.54
C TYR A 246 5.77 16.31 -2.45
N PRO A 247 6.51 16.96 -1.52
CA PRO A 247 7.95 16.80 -1.29
C PRO A 247 8.31 15.34 -0.96
N PRO A 248 9.58 14.92 -1.10
CA PRO A 248 10.01 13.56 -0.83
C PRO A 248 9.54 13.07 0.56
N PRO A 249 8.74 11.99 0.64
CA PRO A 249 8.31 11.42 1.91
C PRO A 249 9.45 10.65 2.58
N GLU A 250 9.44 10.59 3.91
CA GLU A 250 10.40 9.81 4.70
C GLU A 250 9.85 8.41 5.04
N PRO A 251 10.72 7.43 5.34
CA PRO A 251 10.33 6.16 5.94
C PRO A 251 9.51 6.36 7.23
N PRO A 252 8.47 5.53 7.52
CA PRO A 252 8.10 4.29 6.85
C PRO A 252 7.13 4.46 5.67
N PHE A 253 7.05 5.65 5.05
CA PHE A 253 6.16 5.93 3.92
C PHE A 253 4.68 5.62 4.22
N SER A 254 4.17 6.16 5.32
CA SER A 254 2.79 5.96 5.77
C SER A 254 1.74 6.40 4.74
N SER A 255 0.61 5.68 4.71
CA SER A 255 -0.47 5.80 3.71
C SER A 255 -0.09 5.51 2.25
N LEU A 256 1.11 4.99 1.96
CA LEU A 256 1.57 4.70 0.58
C LEU A 256 1.67 3.19 0.32
N THR A 257 0.79 2.68 -0.55
CA THR A 257 0.92 1.33 -1.13
C THR A 257 1.76 1.39 -2.40
N LEU A 258 2.62 0.39 -2.61
CA LEU A 258 3.40 0.28 -3.84
C LEU A 258 2.49 0.13 -5.06
N GLY A 259 1.40 -0.62 -4.94
CA GLY A 259 0.41 -0.81 -6.01
C GLY A 259 -0.18 0.50 -6.54
N TRP A 260 -0.58 1.40 -5.64
CA TRP A 260 -1.13 2.71 -6.02
C TRP A 260 -0.06 3.66 -6.58
N VAL A 261 1.16 3.67 -6.01
CA VAL A 261 2.26 4.49 -6.55
C VAL A 261 2.60 4.05 -7.98
N ILE A 262 2.77 2.75 -8.22
CA ILE A 262 3.02 2.18 -9.56
C ILE A 262 1.92 2.55 -10.56
N GLU A 263 0.67 2.45 -10.15
CA GLU A 263 -0.48 2.83 -10.99
C GLU A 263 -0.49 4.32 -11.31
N SER A 264 -0.28 5.17 -10.31
CA SER A 264 -0.16 6.63 -10.46
C SER A 264 0.96 7.02 -11.43
N LEU A 265 2.15 6.43 -11.29
CA LEU A 265 3.29 6.66 -12.19
C LEU A 265 3.01 6.23 -13.63
N ARG A 266 2.29 5.12 -13.85
CA ARG A 266 1.94 4.63 -15.20
C ARG A 266 0.98 5.54 -15.96
N TYR A 267 0.06 6.21 -15.24
CA TYR A 267 -0.92 7.14 -15.81
C TYR A 267 -0.36 8.53 -16.15
N THR A 268 0.93 8.77 -15.92
CA THR A 268 1.63 10.01 -16.27
C THR A 268 1.49 10.37 -17.74
N GLN A 269 0.81 11.49 -18.02
CA GLN A 269 0.78 12.07 -19.36
C GLN A 269 2.06 12.89 -19.59
N SER A 270 2.76 12.62 -20.69
CA SER A 270 3.85 13.50 -21.14
C SER A 270 3.27 14.50 -22.14
N PRO A 271 3.20 15.81 -21.83
CA PRO A 271 2.78 16.81 -22.80
C PRO A 271 3.77 16.89 -23.96
N ARG A 272 3.28 17.29 -25.14
CA ARG A 272 4.12 17.49 -26.33
C ARG A 272 4.75 18.87 -26.29
N TYR A 273 6.08 18.94 -26.25
CA TYR A 273 6.81 20.21 -26.36
C TYR A 273 7.10 20.56 -27.83
N PHE A 274 6.94 21.84 -28.15
CA PHE A 274 7.34 22.43 -29.43
C PHE A 274 8.24 23.63 -29.14
N GLY A 275 9.39 23.69 -29.80
CA GLY A 275 10.40 24.72 -29.61
C GLY A 275 10.91 25.32 -30.92
N PRO A 276 11.85 26.28 -30.86
CA PRO A 276 12.48 26.87 -32.05
C PRO A 276 13.19 25.82 -32.92
N PHE A 277 13.21 26.02 -34.24
CA PHE A 277 13.76 25.08 -35.23
C PHE A 277 15.20 24.56 -34.97
N ASN A 278 16.04 25.32 -34.26
CA ASN A 278 17.43 24.93 -33.92
C ASN A 278 17.60 24.54 -32.43
N ASP A 279 16.52 24.32 -31.70
CA ASP A 279 16.55 24.09 -30.25
C ASP A 279 16.87 22.62 -29.92
N GLY A 280 18.17 22.31 -29.85
CA GLY A 280 18.68 20.98 -29.46
C GLY A 280 19.12 20.08 -30.62
N PRO A 281 19.48 18.81 -30.34
CA PRO A 281 20.11 17.93 -31.34
C PRO A 281 19.15 17.40 -32.41
N ALA A 282 19.63 17.35 -33.65
CA ALA A 282 18.87 16.97 -34.86
C ALA A 282 18.09 15.64 -34.77
N GLY A 283 18.53 14.70 -33.94
CA GLY A 283 17.90 13.39 -33.74
C GLY A 283 16.87 13.32 -32.59
N LYS A 284 16.59 14.42 -31.88
CA LYS A 284 15.66 14.46 -30.73
C LYS A 284 14.36 15.24 -31.02
N HIS A 285 14.13 15.63 -32.27
CA HIS A 285 12.94 16.36 -32.69
C HIS A 285 12.34 15.83 -34.01
N SER A 286 11.03 15.88 -34.14
CA SER A 286 10.31 15.60 -35.38
C SER A 286 10.55 16.71 -36.41
N GLY A 287 10.24 16.43 -37.68
CA GLY A 287 10.36 17.37 -38.79
C GLY A 287 9.64 18.72 -38.61
N LEU A 288 9.94 19.64 -39.52
CA LEU A 288 9.57 21.05 -39.46
C LEU A 288 8.05 21.29 -39.49
N TRP A 289 7.56 22.13 -38.57
CA TRP A 289 6.21 22.68 -38.55
C TRP A 289 6.26 24.19 -38.78
N HIS A 290 5.25 24.73 -39.47
CA HIS A 290 5.08 26.17 -39.65
C HIS A 290 3.91 26.66 -38.79
N MET A 291 4.16 27.69 -37.98
CA MET A 291 3.13 28.38 -37.23
C MET A 291 2.55 29.51 -38.08
N GLN A 292 1.26 29.41 -38.42
CA GLN A 292 0.52 30.44 -39.13
C GLN A 292 -0.34 31.23 -38.15
N VAL A 293 -0.03 32.51 -37.95
CA VAL A 293 -0.85 33.42 -37.14
C VAL A 293 -2.14 33.69 -37.90
N GLN A 294 -3.28 33.34 -37.30
CA GLN A 294 -4.60 33.67 -37.85
C GLN A 294 -4.87 35.17 -37.61
N PRO A 295 -5.14 35.99 -38.63
CA PRO A 295 -5.40 37.41 -38.43
C PRO A 295 -6.58 37.63 -37.49
N SER A 296 -6.43 38.53 -36.52
CA SER A 296 -7.54 38.97 -35.68
C SER A 296 -8.64 39.54 -36.56
N ALA A 297 -9.88 39.07 -36.38
CA ALA A 297 -11.03 39.56 -37.14
C ALA A 297 -11.11 41.09 -37.07
N THR A 298 -11.32 41.74 -38.22
CA THR A 298 -11.39 43.20 -38.31
C THR A 298 -12.50 43.74 -37.39
N PRO A 299 -12.28 44.90 -36.73
CA PRO A 299 -13.32 45.55 -35.95
C PRO A 299 -14.58 45.75 -36.80
N ALA A 300 -15.74 45.40 -36.25
CA ALA A 300 -17.01 45.60 -36.95
C ALA A 300 -17.19 47.09 -37.31
N PRO A 301 -17.69 47.43 -38.51
CA PRO A 301 -17.87 48.81 -38.92
C PRO A 301 -18.85 49.53 -37.96
N PRO A 302 -18.64 50.83 -37.69
CA PRO A 302 -19.41 51.55 -36.68
C PRO A 302 -20.91 51.55 -37.02
N VAL A 303 -21.71 50.94 -36.14
CA VAL A 303 -23.16 50.84 -36.29
C VAL A 303 -23.77 52.24 -36.24
N LYS A 304 -24.29 52.72 -37.36
CA LYS A 304 -25.10 53.95 -37.40
C LYS A 304 -26.40 53.71 -36.63
N SER A 305 -26.55 54.37 -35.49
CA SER A 305 -27.74 54.30 -34.65
C SER A 305 -28.93 55.03 -35.29
N SER A 306 -29.81 54.30 -35.97
CA SER A 306 -31.11 54.80 -36.43
C SER A 306 -32.24 54.10 -35.67
N LEU A 307 -32.76 54.74 -34.62
CA LEU A 307 -34.02 54.31 -33.99
C LEU A 307 -35.18 54.60 -34.95
N SER A 308 -35.96 53.58 -35.31
CA SER A 308 -37.40 53.67 -35.59
C SER A 308 -38.01 52.27 -35.84
N GLY A 309 -39.12 51.99 -35.19
CA GLY A 309 -40.13 51.00 -35.62
C GLY A 309 -41.49 51.70 -35.78
N PRO A 310 -42.63 50.99 -35.89
CA PRO A 310 -42.78 49.53 -35.82
C PRO A 310 -43.71 48.85 -36.87
N SER A 311 -43.48 47.56 -37.10
CA SER A 311 -44.46 46.45 -37.22
C SER A 311 -45.74 46.52 -38.10
N SER A 312 -45.75 45.71 -39.17
CA SER A 312 -46.88 44.84 -39.62
C SER A 312 -46.30 43.71 -40.52
N ASN A 313 -46.60 42.40 -40.38
CA ASN A 313 -47.84 41.63 -40.65
C ASN A 313 -48.38 41.82 -42.09
N GLN A 314 -48.67 40.82 -42.94
CA GLN A 314 -48.80 39.32 -42.86
C GLN A 314 -48.84 38.74 -44.33
N SER A 315 -48.76 37.44 -44.67
CA SER A 315 -48.10 36.21 -44.13
C SER A 315 -48.42 34.95 -45.00
N HIS A 316 -47.53 33.92 -45.04
CA HIS A 316 -47.81 32.52 -45.46
C HIS A 316 -48.15 32.23 -46.97
N PRO A 317 -48.32 30.95 -47.46
CA PRO A 317 -48.20 29.62 -46.82
C PRO A 317 -47.40 28.49 -47.56
N GLN A 318 -47.10 27.41 -46.80
CA GLN A 318 -47.07 25.97 -47.17
C GLN A 318 -46.04 25.35 -48.17
N ASN A 319 -46.09 24.01 -48.24
CA ASN A 319 -45.01 23.06 -48.57
C ASN A 319 -45.62 21.70 -49.04
N ASN A 320 -45.04 21.01 -50.05
CA ASN A 320 -45.05 19.54 -50.22
C ASN A 320 -44.51 19.03 -51.59
N THR A 321 -43.54 18.10 -51.57
CA THR A 321 -43.50 16.90 -52.46
C THR A 321 -42.76 15.74 -51.75
N ILE A 322 -43.32 14.52 -51.79
CA ILE A 322 -42.97 13.30 -50.99
C ILE A 322 -43.32 12.06 -51.88
N PRO A 323 -42.69 10.84 -51.84
CA PRO A 323 -41.85 10.16 -50.83
C PRO A 323 -40.38 9.94 -51.33
N ARG A 324 -39.61 8.82 -51.24
CA ARG A 324 -39.77 7.38 -50.93
C ARG A 324 -38.38 6.70 -50.74
N SER A 325 -38.12 5.71 -49.87
CA SER A 325 -38.76 5.26 -48.60
C SER A 325 -37.82 4.34 -47.79
N THR A 326 -38.11 4.19 -46.49
CA THR A 326 -37.57 3.24 -45.48
C THR A 326 -38.14 1.80 -45.66
N PRO A 327 -37.97 0.77 -44.76
CA PRO A 327 -37.56 0.71 -43.32
C PRO A 327 -36.45 -0.32 -43.00
N GLY A 328 -36.09 -0.65 -41.74
CA GLY A 328 -36.51 -0.23 -40.38
C GLY A 328 -35.35 -0.49 -39.38
N GLY A 329 -35.46 -0.51 -38.04
CA GLY A 329 -36.55 -0.47 -37.04
C GLY A 329 -35.96 -1.00 -35.71
N LEU A 330 -36.49 -0.86 -34.48
CA LEU A 330 -37.71 -0.27 -33.90
C LEU A 330 -37.38 0.06 -32.40
N PHE A 331 -37.92 1.15 -31.82
CA PHE A 331 -38.08 1.54 -30.37
C PHE A 331 -36.99 1.16 -29.30
N GLY A 332 -36.62 1.97 -28.29
CA GLY A 332 -37.42 2.89 -27.44
C GLY A 332 -38.10 2.12 -26.29
N ASN A 333 -38.21 2.52 -25.01
CA ASN A 333 -38.01 3.79 -24.25
C ASN A 333 -38.01 3.41 -22.72
N SER A 334 -37.69 4.21 -21.67
CA SER A 334 -37.07 5.55 -21.48
C SER A 334 -36.81 5.84 -19.97
N SER A 335 -35.91 6.78 -19.67
CA SER A 335 -35.88 7.70 -18.49
C SER A 335 -35.62 7.19 -17.04
N VAL A 336 -34.76 7.93 -16.30
CA VAL A 336 -34.94 8.54 -14.95
C VAL A 336 -33.61 9.22 -14.56
N ARG A 337 -33.50 10.56 -14.63
CA ARG A 337 -33.74 11.62 -13.61
C ARG A 337 -32.69 11.67 -12.48
N GLN A 338 -32.03 12.83 -12.34
CA GLN A 338 -30.97 13.12 -11.36
C GLN A 338 -31.52 13.64 -10.01
N SER A 339 -30.71 13.49 -8.96
CA SER A 339 -30.70 14.35 -7.76
C SER A 339 -29.28 14.42 -7.17
N ALA A 340 -28.97 15.50 -6.45
CA ALA A 340 -27.63 15.83 -5.91
C ALA A 340 -27.52 15.47 -4.40
N PRO A 341 -26.31 15.40 -3.81
CA PRO A 341 -26.11 14.85 -2.46
C PRO A 341 -26.41 15.85 -1.33
N ALA A 342 -26.67 15.33 -0.13
CA ALA A 342 -26.79 16.09 1.11
C ALA A 342 -25.54 15.93 1.99
N THR A 343 -25.15 17.00 2.67
CA THR A 343 -24.07 17.05 3.66
C THR A 343 -24.56 16.66 5.06
N ASN A 344 -23.66 16.15 5.90
CA ASN A 344 -23.68 16.42 7.34
C ASN A 344 -22.31 16.07 7.97
N ALA A 345 -22.01 16.64 9.13
CA ALA A 345 -20.72 16.53 9.80
C ALA A 345 -20.84 16.45 11.33
N ALA A 346 -19.82 15.83 11.94
CA ALA A 346 -19.37 15.95 13.34
C ALA A 346 -20.36 15.69 14.51
N SER A 347 -20.00 14.72 15.35
CA SER A 347 -20.09 14.81 16.81
C SER A 347 -19.02 13.90 17.46
N SER A 348 -18.68 14.09 18.74
CA SER A 348 -17.40 13.61 19.29
C SER A 348 -17.41 13.19 20.77
N GLY A 349 -16.86 11.99 21.05
CA GLY A 349 -16.47 11.50 22.38
C GLY A 349 -17.59 10.87 23.23
N PRO A 350 -17.28 10.31 24.42
CA PRO A 350 -15.96 10.21 25.07
C PRO A 350 -15.44 8.75 25.26
N PHE A 351 -14.35 8.62 26.02
CA PHE A 351 -13.58 7.39 26.28
C PHE A 351 -14.33 6.26 27.04
N THR A 352 -14.00 5.02 26.71
CA THR A 352 -13.81 3.92 27.68
C THR A 352 -12.52 3.16 27.36
N THR A 353 -11.82 2.68 28.38
CA THR A 353 -10.49 2.02 28.26
C THR A 353 -10.60 0.50 28.35
N SER A 354 -9.96 -0.21 27.41
CA SER A 354 -9.68 -1.66 27.50
C SER A 354 -8.18 -1.89 27.26
N PRO A 355 -7.55 -2.92 27.87
CA PRO A 355 -6.09 -3.06 27.91
C PRO A 355 -5.49 -3.59 26.62
N ALA A 356 -4.22 -3.24 26.37
CA ALA A 356 -3.43 -3.77 25.27
C ALA A 356 -2.97 -5.21 25.53
N PHE A 357 -3.04 -6.07 24.52
CA PHE A 357 -2.42 -7.39 24.56
C PHE A 357 -0.91 -7.28 24.35
N THR A 358 -0.14 -7.45 25.42
CA THR A 358 1.32 -7.61 25.33
C THR A 358 1.67 -9.06 25.02
N SER A 359 2.12 -9.35 23.81
CA SER A 359 2.78 -10.63 23.50
C SER A 359 4.12 -10.70 24.22
N GLY A 360 4.23 -11.59 25.22
CA GLY A 360 5.41 -11.72 26.07
C GLY A 360 5.69 -13.19 26.40
N GLY A 361 6.78 -13.74 25.86
CA GLY A 361 7.23 -15.09 26.17
C GLY A 361 7.73 -15.18 27.62
N LEU A 362 7.18 -16.11 28.39
CA LEU A 362 7.39 -16.22 29.84
C LEU A 362 8.23 -17.44 30.23
N PHE A 363 9.52 -17.44 29.88
CA PHE A 363 10.51 -18.37 30.44
C PHE A 363 11.79 -17.62 30.81
N GLY A 364 12.03 -17.47 32.12
CA GLY A 364 13.19 -16.77 32.66
C GLY A 364 14.40 -17.68 32.88
N THR A 365 15.60 -17.13 32.72
CA THR A 365 16.87 -17.77 33.10
C THR A 365 17.30 -17.35 34.52
N PRO A 366 18.05 -18.20 35.26
CA PRO A 366 18.44 -17.92 36.63
C PRO A 366 19.58 -16.89 36.72
N ALA A 367 19.56 -16.05 37.75
CA ALA A 367 20.57 -15.02 37.99
C ALA A 367 21.79 -15.56 38.77
N VAL A 368 22.97 -14.99 38.47
CA VAL A 368 24.24 -15.16 39.21
C VAL A 368 24.80 -13.74 39.43
N PRO A 369 25.35 -13.40 40.62
CA PRO A 369 25.28 -12.01 41.11
C PRO A 369 26.40 -11.09 40.61
N GLN A 370 26.07 -9.79 40.58
CA GLN A 370 26.97 -8.68 40.27
C GLN A 370 27.57 -8.09 41.56
N ALA A 371 28.87 -7.77 41.54
CA ALA A 371 29.57 -7.13 42.66
C ALA A 371 29.89 -5.65 42.38
N ASN A 372 29.79 -4.80 43.40
CA ASN A 372 30.05 -3.36 43.32
C ASN A 372 31.48 -3.02 43.72
N THR A 373 32.10 -1.96 43.15
CA THR A 373 32.63 -0.78 43.90
C THR A 373 33.32 0.27 43.01
N ALA A 374 33.34 1.53 43.49
CA ALA A 374 34.27 2.66 43.25
C ALA A 374 34.81 2.94 41.82
N THR A 375 34.73 4.14 41.21
CA THR A 375 34.98 5.53 41.66
C THR A 375 36.47 5.87 41.93
N VAL A 376 37.08 6.81 41.17
CA VAL A 376 37.93 7.94 41.63
C VAL A 376 38.61 8.72 40.45
N THR A 377 38.31 10.02 40.43
CA THR A 377 38.87 11.25 39.79
C THR A 377 40.13 11.34 38.89
N SER A 378 40.10 12.42 38.06
CA SER A 378 41.21 13.33 37.64
C SER A 378 42.04 12.94 36.39
N SER A 379 42.63 13.87 35.58
CA SER A 379 42.78 15.35 35.67
C SER A 379 42.97 16.05 34.29
N GLN A 380 42.40 17.27 34.11
CA GLN A 380 42.89 18.52 33.45
C GLN A 380 43.77 18.48 32.13
N LEU A 381 43.84 19.49 31.24
CA LEU A 381 44.13 20.95 31.41
C LEU A 381 43.64 21.82 30.21
N PHE A 382 43.18 23.06 30.51
CA PHE A 382 43.20 24.37 29.77
C PHE A 382 42.89 24.49 28.24
N GLY A 383 42.35 25.62 27.74
CA GLY A 383 41.75 26.80 28.41
C GLY A 383 41.78 28.13 27.60
N GLY A 384 40.67 28.89 27.59
CA GLY A 384 40.56 30.31 27.15
C GLY A 384 40.55 30.61 25.62
N GLY A 385 39.90 31.65 25.09
CA GLY A 385 38.79 32.47 25.60
C GLY A 385 39.00 34.01 25.62
N THR A 386 38.60 34.73 24.55
CA THR A 386 38.20 36.17 24.56
C THR A 386 37.60 36.61 23.20
N ALA A 387 36.70 37.61 23.21
CA ALA A 387 36.28 38.41 22.05
C ALA A 387 36.53 39.91 22.36
N PRO A 388 36.51 40.84 21.37
CA PRO A 388 35.26 41.60 21.13
C PRO A 388 35.04 42.16 19.68
N GLN A 389 33.79 42.58 19.39
CA GLN A 389 33.29 43.81 18.66
C GLN A 389 34.09 44.42 17.46
N THR A 390 33.53 45.06 16.42
CA THR A 390 32.19 45.48 15.91
C THR A 390 32.35 45.75 14.37
N ALA A 391 31.37 45.83 13.47
CA ALA A 391 30.26 46.80 13.34
C ALA A 391 29.36 46.47 12.09
N VAL A 392 28.31 47.26 11.81
CA VAL A 392 27.30 47.06 10.73
C VAL A 392 26.92 48.43 10.09
N PRO A 393 26.76 48.55 8.74
CA PRO A 393 25.44 48.96 8.19
C PRO A 393 25.04 48.48 6.76
N THR A 394 23.86 47.85 6.70
CA THR A 394 22.74 47.95 5.71
C THR A 394 22.88 48.49 4.26
N ARG A 395 22.25 47.73 3.33
CA ARG A 395 21.31 48.13 2.23
C ARG A 395 21.74 49.13 1.13
N SER A 396 21.46 48.77 -0.15
CA SER A 396 20.27 49.25 -0.89
C SER A 396 20.05 48.53 -2.25
N PHE A 397 18.81 48.59 -2.77
CA PHE A 397 18.48 48.37 -4.18
C PHE A 397 18.86 49.59 -5.04
N GLY A 398 19.02 49.38 -6.36
CA GLY A 398 19.06 50.43 -7.38
C GLY A 398 19.12 49.83 -8.79
N GLY A 399 18.13 50.15 -9.65
CA GLY A 399 18.16 49.82 -11.08
C GLY A 399 18.75 50.96 -11.91
N LEU A 400 19.13 50.71 -13.16
CA LEU A 400 19.77 51.69 -14.04
C LEU A 400 19.19 51.65 -15.46
N PHE A 401 18.88 52.83 -16.02
CA PHE A 401 18.37 53.02 -17.38
C PHE A 401 18.91 54.34 -17.96
N GLY A 402 19.54 54.28 -19.13
CA GLY A 402 20.06 55.44 -19.89
C GLY A 402 21.26 56.16 -19.26
N ASP A 403 21.92 57.11 -19.93
CA ASP A 403 22.09 57.37 -21.38
C ASP A 403 23.26 58.39 -21.55
N SER A 404 23.71 58.67 -22.77
CA SER A 404 24.82 59.56 -23.15
C SER A 404 26.24 59.01 -22.87
N GLY A 405 27.26 59.23 -23.72
CA GLY A 405 27.29 59.88 -25.04
C GLY A 405 28.67 60.48 -25.33
N GLY A 406 29.46 59.89 -26.25
CA GLY A 406 30.83 60.34 -26.51
C GLY A 406 31.47 59.71 -27.75
N ASN A 407 31.65 60.49 -28.81
CA ASN A 407 32.07 60.07 -30.15
C ASN A 407 33.61 59.91 -30.26
N THR A 408 34.12 58.92 -31.01
CA THR A 408 35.07 59.18 -32.14
C THR A 408 35.51 57.94 -32.94
N THR A 409 35.57 58.15 -34.27
CA THR A 409 36.35 57.40 -35.28
C THR A 409 36.00 55.92 -35.56
N ALA A 410 36.22 55.52 -36.81
CA ALA A 410 35.71 54.27 -37.38
C ALA A 410 36.77 53.52 -38.20
N SER A 411 36.54 52.22 -38.39
CA SER A 411 37.05 51.45 -39.52
C SER A 411 36.02 50.38 -39.87
N GLY A 412 35.58 50.36 -41.12
CA GLY A 412 34.40 49.58 -41.54
C GLY A 412 34.76 48.23 -42.16
N SER A 413 34.08 47.18 -41.71
CA SER A 413 34.02 45.88 -42.38
C SER A 413 32.59 45.35 -42.28
N GLY A 414 31.78 45.62 -43.31
CA GLY A 414 30.35 45.30 -43.30
C GLY A 414 30.06 43.84 -43.64
N ALA A 415 29.22 43.18 -42.83
CA ALA A 415 28.68 41.86 -43.10
C ALA A 415 27.21 41.76 -42.65
N ALA A 416 26.30 41.83 -43.64
CA ALA A 416 24.89 41.42 -43.61
C ALA A 416 24.13 41.50 -42.26
N THR A 417 23.53 42.66 -41.97
CA THR A 417 22.37 42.71 -41.06
C THR A 417 21.16 42.08 -41.75
N THR A 418 20.95 40.78 -41.55
CA THR A 418 19.79 40.07 -42.12
C THR A 418 18.50 40.62 -41.51
N SER A 419 17.75 41.42 -42.27
CA SER A 419 16.42 41.87 -41.88
C SER A 419 15.49 40.66 -41.78
N GLN A 420 15.21 40.19 -40.56
CA GLN A 420 14.21 39.16 -40.34
C GLN A 420 12.83 39.72 -40.74
N ASP A 421 12.24 39.13 -41.77
CA ASP A 421 10.86 39.40 -42.16
C ASP A 421 9.92 38.96 -41.03
N MET A 422 9.36 39.93 -40.33
CA MET A 422 8.47 39.72 -39.19
C MET A 422 7.13 39.08 -39.56
N ASN A 423 6.82 38.91 -40.86
CA ASN A 423 5.66 38.18 -41.35
C ASN A 423 5.98 36.76 -41.86
N ALA A 424 7.24 36.31 -41.84
CA ALA A 424 7.59 34.96 -42.25
C ALA A 424 7.02 33.91 -41.26
N PRO A 425 6.39 32.82 -41.73
CA PRO A 425 5.73 31.84 -40.86
C PRO A 425 6.75 31.10 -39.99
N GLN A 426 6.68 31.35 -38.67
CA GLN A 426 7.68 30.88 -37.70
C GLN A 426 7.86 29.36 -37.76
N LYS A 427 9.12 28.95 -37.81
CA LYS A 427 9.55 27.55 -37.90
C LYS A 427 9.73 26.95 -36.52
N ILE A 428 8.94 25.94 -36.19
CA ILE A 428 9.00 25.21 -34.92
C ILE A 428 9.24 23.72 -35.15
N THR A 429 9.86 23.08 -34.16
CA THR A 429 10.14 21.65 -34.11
C THR A 429 9.39 21.02 -32.94
N ARG A 430 8.81 19.84 -33.14
CA ARG A 430 8.26 19.05 -32.02
C ARG A 430 9.38 18.25 -31.40
N HIS A 431 9.59 18.36 -30.10
CA HIS A 431 10.61 17.57 -29.40
C HIS A 431 9.99 16.20 -29.06
N ASP A 432 10.73 15.12 -29.28
CA ASP A 432 10.22 13.76 -29.11
C ASP A 432 10.58 13.10 -27.77
N CYS A 433 11.32 13.81 -26.91
CA CYS A 433 11.59 13.41 -25.52
C CYS A 433 10.29 13.38 -24.70
N ARG A 434 10.00 12.25 -24.05
CA ARG A 434 8.82 12.11 -23.16
C ARG A 434 9.26 11.74 -21.77
N LEU A 435 8.52 12.23 -20.77
CA LEU A 435 8.71 11.81 -19.38
C LEU A 435 8.46 10.31 -19.21
N LYS A 436 7.49 9.75 -19.96
CA LYS A 436 7.16 8.32 -19.91
C LYS A 436 8.33 7.41 -20.26
N ASP A 437 9.17 7.82 -21.22
CA ASP A 437 10.36 7.06 -21.64
C ASP A 437 11.43 6.98 -20.52
N LEU A 438 11.38 7.90 -19.55
CA LEU A 438 12.23 7.95 -18.36
C LEU A 438 11.62 7.20 -17.16
N ILE A 439 10.29 7.15 -17.07
CA ILE A 439 9.55 6.61 -15.91
C ILE A 439 9.19 5.13 -16.06
N ASP A 440 8.84 4.67 -17.25
CA ASP A 440 8.47 3.25 -17.47
C ASP A 440 9.60 2.28 -17.07
N PRO A 441 10.90 2.54 -17.35
CA PRO A 441 12.00 1.71 -16.85
C PRO A 441 12.10 1.68 -15.31
N LEU A 442 11.81 2.79 -14.63
CA LEU A 442 11.81 2.86 -13.15
C LEU A 442 10.66 2.04 -12.56
N VAL A 443 9.47 2.12 -13.17
CA VAL A 443 8.30 1.34 -12.77
C VAL A 443 8.55 -0.15 -12.94
N LEU A 444 9.12 -0.59 -14.08
CA LEU A 444 9.45 -1.99 -14.31
C LEU A 444 10.46 -2.51 -13.28
N ALA A 445 11.53 -1.76 -13.00
CA ALA A 445 12.53 -2.13 -11.99
C ALA A 445 11.97 -2.15 -10.55
N VAL A 446 10.95 -1.35 -10.25
CA VAL A 446 10.21 -1.43 -8.97
C VAL A 446 9.33 -2.67 -8.91
N GLU A 447 8.65 -3.03 -9.99
CA GLU A 447 7.80 -4.23 -10.03
C GLU A 447 8.60 -5.54 -9.99
N GLU A 448 9.81 -5.56 -10.57
CA GLU A 448 10.76 -6.66 -10.45
C GLU A 448 11.26 -6.84 -9.00
N LYS A 449 11.40 -5.74 -8.24
CA LYS A 449 11.79 -5.78 -6.82
C LYS A 449 10.67 -6.25 -5.88
N ILE A 450 9.39 -6.17 -6.27
CA ILE A 450 8.28 -6.68 -5.47
C ILE A 450 8.26 -8.20 -5.59
N GLN A 451 9.00 -8.88 -4.72
CA GLN A 451 9.03 -10.34 -4.62
C GLN A 451 8.39 -10.83 -3.32
N GLY A 452 7.98 -12.08 -3.32
CA GLY A 452 7.49 -12.75 -2.12
C GLY A 452 8.62 -13.08 -1.15
N LEU A 453 8.25 -13.28 0.11
CA LEU A 453 9.18 -13.78 1.11
C LEU A 453 9.43 -15.28 0.89
N GLN A 454 10.62 -15.75 1.26
CA GLN A 454 10.96 -17.16 1.20
C GLN A 454 10.64 -17.81 2.54
N LEU A 455 9.98 -18.97 2.52
CA LEU A 455 9.62 -19.70 3.74
C LEU A 455 10.88 -20.13 4.54
N THR A 456 11.98 -20.40 3.85
CA THR A 456 13.28 -20.76 4.43
C THR A 456 13.89 -19.67 5.33
N ASP A 457 13.47 -18.42 5.18
CA ASP A 457 13.94 -17.31 6.01
C ASP A 457 13.29 -17.33 7.42
N PHE A 458 12.24 -18.15 7.60
CA PHE A 458 11.40 -18.24 8.80
C PHE A 458 11.32 -19.70 9.30
N PRO A 459 12.37 -20.24 9.93
CA PRO A 459 12.33 -21.60 10.48
C PRO A 459 11.20 -21.72 11.52
N GLN A 460 10.49 -22.85 11.50
CA GLN A 460 9.49 -23.16 12.53
C GLN A 460 10.15 -23.21 13.92
N LEU A 461 9.41 -22.74 14.93
CA LEU A 461 9.79 -22.82 16.35
C LEU A 461 9.64 -24.27 16.84
#